data_AF-A0A7X9MSS2-F1
#
_entry.id   AF-A0A7X9MSS2-F1
#
_cell.length_a   1.000
_cell.length_b   1.000
_cell.length_c   1.000
_cell.angle_alpha   90.00
_cell.angle_beta   90.00
_cell.angle_gamma   90.00
#
_symmetry.space_group_name_H-M   'P 1'
#
loop_
_entity.id
_entity.type
_entity.pdbx_description
1 polymer ?
#
loop_
_entity_poly.entity_id
_entity_poly.type
_entity_poly.pdbx_seq_one_letter_code
_entity_poly.pdbx_strand_id
1 'polypeptide(L)'
;MNFSEIERVPSHVQDLVDSSLTLQSITNDAEGKYIIFHSSGNVKSDLETKGDTVTIKFNVTNLDDVVKQHTYYFTSDPKHDVLDVTLNGESIPFDNATID
;
A
#
# COMPACT_ATOMS: atom_id res chain seq x y z
N MET A 1 5.78 -12.98 6.90
CA MET A 1 5.01 -11.89 6.28
C MET A 1 4.89 -10.75 7.27
N ASN A 2 5.19 -9.52 6.86
CA ASN A 2 5.04 -8.32 7.69
C ASN A 2 4.31 -7.22 6.90
N PHE A 3 3.45 -6.47 7.59
CA PHE A 3 2.78 -5.29 7.05
C PHE A 3 2.78 -4.21 8.13
N SER A 4 3.37 -3.05 7.83
CA SER A 4 3.50 -1.97 8.80
C SER A 4 3.50 -0.62 8.10
N GLU A 5 2.80 0.36 8.67
CA GLU A 5 2.91 1.76 8.24
C GLU A 5 4.28 2.30 8.65
N ILE A 6 4.91 3.07 7.76
CA ILE A 6 6.20 3.71 8.02
C ILE A 6 6.04 5.22 7.91
N GLU A 7 6.50 5.94 8.94
CA GLU A 7 6.47 7.41 8.92
C GLU A 7 7.63 7.99 8.08
N ARG A 8 8.77 7.29 8.05
CA ARG A 8 9.96 7.73 7.34
C ARG A 8 10.18 6.90 6.09
N VAL A 9 9.66 7.41 4.98
CA VAL A 9 9.86 6.83 3.65
C VAL A 9 11.32 7.01 3.21
N PRO A 10 12.02 5.96 2.74
CA PRO A 10 13.35 6.10 2.18
C PRO A 10 13.35 7.06 0.98
N SER A 11 14.45 7.79 0.77
CA SER A 11 14.52 8.80 -0.31
C SER A 11 14.32 8.18 -1.70
N HIS A 12 14.95 7.03 -1.96
CA HIS A 12 14.81 6.31 -3.24
C HIS A 12 13.35 5.96 -3.56
N VAL A 13 12.58 5.53 -2.56
CA VAL A 13 11.13 5.30 -2.71
C VAL A 13 10.41 6.62 -2.97
N GLN A 14 10.71 7.67 -2.18
CA GLN A 14 10.03 8.96 -2.28
C GLN A 14 10.24 9.65 -3.64
N ASP A 15 11.42 9.49 -4.24
CA ASP A 15 11.73 10.00 -5.59
C ASP A 15 10.90 9.31 -6.70
N LEU A 16 10.40 8.10 -6.43
CA LEU A 16 9.54 7.31 -7.34
C LEU A 16 8.04 7.49 -7.07
N VAL A 17 7.66 8.15 -5.97
CA VAL A 17 6.26 8.37 -5.61
C VAL A 17 5.63 9.39 -6.56
N ASP A 18 4.58 8.96 -7.27
CA ASP A 18 3.71 9.87 -7.98
C ASP A 18 2.53 10.30 -7.08
N SER A 19 2.49 11.59 -6.71
CA SER A 19 1.44 12.14 -5.84
C SER A 19 0.07 12.29 -6.51
N SER A 20 -0.02 12.08 -7.82
CA SER A 20 -1.31 12.11 -8.56
C SER A 20 -2.05 10.77 -8.52
N LEU A 21 -1.37 9.70 -8.12
CA LEU A 21 -1.93 8.35 -8.05
C LEU A 21 -2.59 8.09 -6.71
N THR A 22 -3.68 7.33 -6.71
CA THR A 22 -4.40 6.97 -5.48
C THR A 22 -3.68 5.81 -4.78
N LEU A 23 -3.30 4.78 -5.53
CA LEU A 23 -2.64 3.60 -5.02
C LEU A 23 -1.52 3.17 -5.96
N GLN A 24 -0.30 3.09 -5.43
CA GLN A 24 0.85 2.61 -6.18
C GLN A 24 1.70 1.66 -5.34
N SER A 25 2.47 0.82 -6.03
CA SER A 25 3.44 -0.05 -5.40
C SER A 25 4.84 0.16 -5.95
N ILE A 26 5.83 0.17 -5.05
CA ILE A 26 7.24 0.26 -5.39
C ILE A 26 7.90 -0.99 -4.81
N THR A 27 8.38 -1.87 -5.67
CA THR A 27 8.96 -3.15 -5.26
C THR A 27 10.48 -3.03 -5.23
N ASN A 28 11.09 -3.43 -4.13
CA ASN A 28 12.53 -3.60 -4.05
C ASN A 28 12.81 -5.11 -4.25
N ASP A 29 13.51 -5.44 -5.35
CA ASP A 29 13.61 -6.76 -5.99
C ASP A 29 13.93 -7.94 -5.02
N ALA A 30 14.52 -7.67 -3.85
CA ALA A 30 14.90 -8.69 -2.86
C ALA A 30 14.33 -8.50 -1.44
N GLU A 31 13.81 -7.32 -1.07
CA GLU A 31 13.54 -7.00 0.34
C GLU A 31 12.05 -6.87 0.68
N GLY A 32 11.21 -6.46 -0.28
CA GLY A 32 9.79 -6.22 -0.03
C GLY A 32 9.16 -5.22 -1.00
N LYS A 33 7.93 -4.80 -0.69
CA LYS A 33 7.14 -3.85 -1.48
C LYS A 33 6.66 -2.71 -0.60
N TYR A 34 6.88 -1.49 -1.04
CA TYR A 34 6.24 -0.31 -0.51
C TYR A 34 4.88 -0.13 -1.18
N ILE A 35 3.85 0.09 -0.36
CA ILE A 35 2.49 0.41 -0.80
C ILE A 35 2.24 1.86 -0.42
N ILE A 36 1.96 2.70 -1.42
CA ILE A 36 1.75 4.12 -1.23
C ILE A 36 0.30 4.41 -1.58
N PHE A 37 -0.44 4.91 -0.58
CA PHE A 37 -1.85 5.21 -0.68
C PHE A 37 -2.10 6.68 -0.36
N HIS A 38 -2.66 7.41 -1.31
CA HIS A 38 -3.06 8.79 -1.15
C HIS A 38 -4.55 8.86 -0.85
N SER A 39 -4.89 9.43 0.31
CA SER A 39 -6.29 9.52 0.75
C SER A 39 -6.58 10.85 1.44
N SER A 40 -7.78 11.35 1.20
CA SER A 40 -8.35 12.52 1.85
C SER A 40 -9.13 12.09 3.10
N GLY A 41 -8.41 11.69 4.16
CA GLY A 41 -9.00 11.30 5.43
C GLY A 41 -8.13 10.36 6.26
N ASN A 42 -8.64 9.92 7.41
CA ASN A 42 -7.94 8.96 8.26
C ASN A 42 -8.06 7.54 7.71
N VAL A 43 -6.91 6.93 7.41
CA VAL A 43 -6.80 5.56 6.94
C VAL A 43 -6.61 4.61 8.12
N LYS A 44 -7.44 3.58 8.20
CA LYS A 44 -7.16 2.37 8.97
C LYS A 44 -6.78 1.27 8.02
N SER A 45 -5.68 0.58 8.29
CA SER A 45 -5.18 -0.50 7.46
C SER A 45 -5.20 -1.81 8.24
N ASP A 46 -5.73 -2.86 7.62
CA ASP A 46 -5.69 -4.23 8.12
C ASP A 46 -5.14 -5.17 7.04
N LEU A 47 -4.68 -6.34 7.48
CA LEU A 47 -4.13 -7.36 6.61
C LEU A 47 -4.89 -8.67 6.83
N GLU A 48 -5.40 -9.27 5.76
CA GLU A 48 -6.07 -10.56 5.80
C GLU A 48 -5.39 -11.52 4.84
N THR A 49 -5.15 -12.76 5.28
CA THR A 49 -4.59 -13.82 4.44
C THR A 49 -5.61 -14.93 4.30
N LYS A 50 -5.96 -15.27 3.06
CA LYS A 50 -6.91 -16.35 2.74
C LYS A 50 -6.34 -17.24 1.63
N GLY A 51 -5.88 -18.42 2.02
CA GLY A 51 -5.15 -19.30 1.11
C GLY A 51 -3.85 -18.64 0.66
N ASP A 52 -3.63 -18.56 -0.65
CA ASP A 52 -2.45 -17.94 -1.26
C ASP A 52 -2.60 -16.43 -1.50
N THR A 53 -3.78 -15.86 -1.26
CA THR A 53 -4.06 -14.43 -1.44
C THR A 53 -3.91 -13.66 -0.13
N VAL A 54 -3.19 -12.55 -0.22
CA VAL A 54 -3.11 -11.52 0.80
C VAL A 54 -3.98 -10.35 0.36
N THR A 55 -4.87 -9.90 1.23
CA THR A 55 -5.69 -8.71 1.03
C THR A 55 -5.30 -7.63 2.02
N ILE A 56 -4.85 -6.49 1.52
CA ILE A 56 -4.71 -5.26 2.32
C ILE A 56 -6.06 -4.56 2.33
N LYS A 57 -6.57 -4.24 3.52
CA LYS A 57 -7.85 -3.56 3.71
C LYS A 57 -7.61 -2.14 4.18
N PHE A 58 -7.87 -1.17 3.33
CA PHE A 58 -7.91 0.23 3.70
C PHE A 58 -9.34 0.65 4.02
N ASN A 59 -9.54 1.29 5.16
CA ASN A 59 -10.78 1.92 5.54
C ASN A 59 -10.54 3.40 5.77
N VAL A 60 -11.16 4.24 4.96
CA VAL A 60 -11.02 5.69 5.04
C VAL A 60 -12.24 6.26 5.77
N THR A 61 -11.96 7.01 6.82
CA THR A 61 -12.98 7.68 7.66
C THR A 61 -12.56 9.12 7.90
N ASN A 62 -13.50 9.99 8.28
CA ASN A 62 -13.25 11.42 8.50
C ASN A 62 -12.59 12.07 7.27
N LEU A 63 -13.38 12.27 6.23
CA LEU A 63 -12.88 12.90 5.01
C LEU A 63 -12.38 14.32 5.31
N ASP A 64 -11.23 14.65 4.73
CA ASP A 64 -10.56 15.94 4.87
C ASP A 64 -10.41 16.58 3.48
N ASP A 65 -10.20 17.89 3.39
CA ASP A 65 -9.91 18.57 2.13
C ASP A 65 -8.45 18.33 1.64
N VAL A 66 -7.60 17.76 2.48
CA VAL A 66 -6.17 17.55 2.19
C VAL A 66 -5.90 16.07 1.98
N VAL A 67 -5.36 15.74 0.80
CA VAL A 67 -4.85 14.40 0.50
C VAL A 67 -3.51 14.20 1.20
N LYS A 68 -3.39 13.09 1.95
CA LYS A 68 -2.17 12.69 2.67
C LYS A 68 -1.61 11.41 2.07
N GLN A 69 -0.28 11.31 2.07
CA GLN A 69 0.43 10.09 1.71
C GLN A 69 0.50 9.16 2.92
N HIS A 70 0.06 7.92 2.74
CA HIS A 70 0.21 6.83 3.68
C HIS A 70 1.13 5.78 3.05
N THR A 71 2.22 5.45 3.72
CA THR A 71 3.22 4.52 3.19
C THR A 71 3.32 3.30 4.08
N TYR A 72 3.17 2.13 3.47
CA TYR A 72 3.23 0.86 4.15
C TYR A 72 4.35 0.02 3.57
N TYR A 73 5.10 -0.65 4.45
CA TYR A 73 6.07 -1.64 4.04
C TYR A 73 5.48 -3.04 4.18
N PHE A 74 5.47 -3.78 3.07
CA PHE A 74 4.92 -5.10 2.96
C PHE A 74 6.01 -6.11 2.56
N THR A 75 6.14 -7.18 3.34
CA THR A 75 6.98 -8.33 2.98
C THR A 75 6.11 -9.58 2.92
N SER A 76 6.06 -10.19 1.75
CA SER A 76 5.36 -11.45 1.54
C SER A 76 6.31 -12.61 1.74
N ASP A 77 5.82 -13.72 2.28
CA ASP A 77 6.53 -15.00 2.12
C ASP A 77 6.39 -15.45 0.67
N PRO A 78 7.36 -16.18 0.09
CA PRO A 78 7.31 -16.66 -1.30
C PRO A 78 6.15 -17.62 -1.59
N LYS A 79 5.34 -17.98 -0.58
CA LYS A 79 4.12 -18.78 -0.70
C LYS A 79 2.88 -17.94 -1.05
N HIS A 80 2.92 -16.62 -0.83
CA HIS A 80 1.80 -15.73 -1.07
C HIS A 80 2.11 -14.85 -2.28
N ASP A 81 1.65 -15.31 -3.44
CA ASP A 81 1.95 -14.71 -4.77
C ASP A 81 0.94 -13.61 -5.14
N VAL A 82 -0.27 -13.65 -4.58
CA VAL A 82 -1.36 -12.76 -4.95
C VAL A 82 -1.60 -11.71 -3.87
N LEU A 83 -1.46 -10.43 -4.24
CA LEU A 83 -1.79 -9.28 -3.41
C LEU A 83 -3.02 -8.56 -3.97
N ASP A 84 -4.08 -8.49 -3.17
CA ASP A 84 -5.30 -7.71 -3.42
C ASP A 84 -5.35 -6.50 -2.46
N VAL A 85 -5.99 -5.43 -2.89
CA VAL A 85 -6.19 -4.23 -2.07
C VAL A 85 -7.65 -3.84 -2.12
N THR A 86 -8.24 -3.58 -0.95
CA THR A 86 -9.63 -3.12 -0.83
C THR A 86 -9.68 -1.77 -0.16
N LEU A 87 -10.59 -0.92 -0.62
CA LEU A 87 -10.93 0.37 -0.02
C LEU A 87 -12.39 0.33 0.43
N ASN A 88 -12.62 0.47 1.73
CA ASN A 88 -13.95 0.36 2.36
C ASN A 88 -14.72 -0.92 1.98
N GLY A 89 -14.00 -2.02 1.71
CA GLY A 89 -14.55 -3.31 1.31
C GLY A 89 -14.65 -3.55 -0.20
N GLU A 90 -14.33 -2.56 -1.04
CA GLU A 90 -14.33 -2.70 -2.50
C GLU A 90 -12.90 -2.88 -3.04
N SER A 91 -12.65 -3.87 -3.90
CA SER A 91 -11.33 -4.10 -4.48
C SER A 91 -10.96 -2.96 -5.43
N ILE A 92 -9.73 -2.45 -5.29
CA ILE A 92 -9.17 -1.39 -6.12
C ILE A 92 -7.85 -1.86 -6.76
N PRO A 93 -7.61 -1.54 -8.03
CA PRO A 93 -6.35 -1.86 -8.68
C PRO A 93 -5.23 -0.92 -8.20
N PHE A 94 -3.98 -1.36 -8.36
CA PHE A 94 -2.84 -0.45 -8.34
C PHE A 94 -2.88 0.42 -9.61
N ASP A 95 -2.82 1.73 -9.44
CA ASP A 95 -2.68 2.68 -10.55
C ASP A 95 -1.33 2.51 -11.24
N ASN A 96 -0.29 2.20 -10.46
CA ASN A 96 1.06 1.97 -10.96
C ASN A 96 1.85 0.97 -10.11
N ALA A 97 2.78 0.27 -10.76
CA ALA A 97 3.75 -0.61 -10.12
C ALA A 97 5.15 -0.36 -10.70
N THR A 98 6.07 0.10 -9.84
CA THR A 98 7.47 0.41 -10.21
C THR A 98 8.43 -0.49 -9.45
N ILE A 99 9.63 -0.67 -10.00
CA ILE A 99 10.76 -1.35 -9.35
C ILE A 99 11.77 -0.26 -8.94
N ASP A 100 12.17 -0.29 -7.67
CA ASP A 100 13.24 0.56 -7.09
C ASP A 100 14.64 0.07 -7.50
#